data_AF-A0A013WKJ7-F1
#
_entry.id   AF-A0A013WKJ7-F1
#
_cell.length_a   1.000
_cell.length_b   1.000
_cell.length_c   1.000
_cell.angle_alpha   90.00
_cell.angle_beta   90.00
_cell.angle_gamma   90.00
#
_symmetry.space_group_name_H-M   'P 1'
#
loop_
_entity.id
_entity.type
_entity.pdbx_description
1 polymer ?
#
loop_
_entity_poly.entity_id
_entity_poly.type
_entity_poly.pdbx_seq_one_letter_code
_entity_poly.pdbx_strand_id
1 'polypeptide(L)'
;MFGKRWGGELPLPRPPRADGGKAGSYYVDWIVAKIDKNGELLEFTALEVQTIDTTGNYSDQAQAYFASEPFPGMGGRGFSDASMNWENVNKRILPQLIYKGHVLRRESKCSKGLFFICPHSVYEKIMNRLGNHLHSYPIGNGTITFRSYGLGYVDPITHQRPLEFDSQFTTTIDQVATAFTSPMNLPPQDVYAAAIAAALR
;
A
#
# COMPACT_ATOMS: atom_id res chain seq x y z
N MET A 1 7.10 16.39 12.00
CA MET A 1 6.53 15.41 11.05
C MET A 1 6.83 15.92 9.66
N PHE A 2 7.31 15.07 8.76
CA PHE A 2 7.53 15.38 7.35
C PHE A 2 6.49 14.64 6.50
N GLY A 3 5.91 15.30 5.50
CA GLY A 3 4.91 14.77 4.60
C GLY A 3 4.44 15.79 3.57
N LYS A 4 3.73 15.36 2.52
CA LYS A 4 3.36 16.23 1.37
C LYS A 4 2.77 17.59 1.75
N ARG A 5 1.91 17.63 2.77
CA ARG A 5 1.27 18.86 3.29
C ARG A 5 1.88 19.37 4.61
N TRP A 6 2.98 18.76 5.06
CA TRP A 6 3.59 18.96 6.38
C TRP A 6 5.12 18.95 6.26
N GLY A 7 5.73 20.07 5.84
CA GLY A 7 7.20 20.18 5.74
C GLY A 7 7.85 19.46 4.54
N GLY A 8 7.05 18.86 3.66
CA GLY A 8 7.50 18.18 2.44
C GLY A 8 7.84 16.71 2.66
N GLU A 9 7.70 15.91 1.60
CA GLU A 9 8.20 14.53 1.59
C GLU A 9 9.73 14.54 1.45
N LEU A 10 10.41 13.71 2.24
CA LEU A 10 11.87 13.64 2.17
C LEU A 10 12.29 12.64 1.09
N PRO A 11 13.08 13.06 0.10
CA PRO A 11 13.61 12.16 -0.91
C PRO A 11 14.69 11.28 -0.29
N LEU A 12 14.61 10.00 -0.54
CA LEU A 12 15.68 9.06 -0.31
C LEU A 12 16.39 8.79 -1.65
N PRO A 13 17.73 8.88 -1.69
CA PRO A 13 18.51 8.73 -2.92
C PRO A 13 18.63 7.27 -3.35
N ARG A 14 18.34 6.95 -4.63
CA ARG A 14 18.62 5.62 -5.18
C ARG A 14 20.11 5.42 -5.42
N PRO A 15 20.59 4.15 -5.45
CA PRO A 15 21.92 3.85 -5.93
C PRO A 15 22.15 4.48 -7.31
N PRO A 16 23.34 5.04 -7.57
CA PRO A 16 23.69 5.53 -8.90
C PRO A 16 23.39 4.47 -9.95
N ARG A 17 22.82 4.85 -11.09
CA ARG A 17 22.67 3.90 -12.19
C ARG A 17 24.07 3.50 -12.67
N ALA A 18 24.23 2.24 -13.07
CA ALA A 18 25.50 1.72 -13.60
C ALA A 18 25.96 2.46 -14.87
N ASP A 19 25.06 3.17 -15.55
CA ASP A 19 25.31 4.02 -16.72
C ASP A 19 25.69 5.48 -16.37
N GLY A 20 25.82 5.83 -15.09
CA GLY A 20 26.14 7.20 -14.65
C GLY A 20 24.96 8.18 -14.70
N GLY A 21 23.75 7.73 -15.04
CA GLY A 21 22.55 8.57 -15.04
C GLY A 21 22.10 8.98 -13.63
N LYS A 22 21.49 10.17 -13.50
CA LYS A 22 20.86 10.62 -12.25
C LYS A 22 19.86 9.56 -11.78
N ALA A 23 20.11 8.98 -10.61
CA ALA A 23 19.19 8.05 -9.98
C ALA A 23 17.96 8.82 -9.46
N GLY A 24 16.76 8.39 -9.81
CA GLY A 24 15.53 9.02 -9.31
C GLY A 24 15.41 8.93 -7.79
N SER A 25 14.62 9.80 -7.17
CA SER A 25 14.33 9.77 -5.73
C SER A 25 13.14 8.87 -5.42
N TYR A 26 13.16 8.19 -4.28
CA TYR A 26 11.97 7.57 -3.69
C TYR A 26 11.54 8.39 -2.48
N TYR A 27 10.25 8.45 -2.24
CA TYR A 27 9.67 9.23 -1.16
C TYR A 27 8.98 8.29 -0.18
N VAL A 28 9.08 8.63 1.10
CA VAL A 28 8.21 8.07 2.13
C VAL A 28 7.09 9.07 2.36
N ASP A 29 5.84 8.59 2.45
CA ASP A 29 4.69 9.49 2.60
C ASP A 29 4.88 10.37 3.82
N TRP A 30 5.03 9.76 5.01
CA TRP A 30 5.31 10.48 6.24
C TRP A 30 6.53 9.95 7.00
N ILE A 31 7.29 10.88 7.58
CA ILE A 31 8.34 10.57 8.56
C ILE A 31 8.00 11.25 9.88
N VAL A 32 7.92 10.42 10.92
CA VAL A 32 7.84 10.89 12.31
C VAL A 32 9.24 10.86 12.89
N ALA A 33 9.82 12.04 13.04
CA ALA A 33 11.15 12.26 13.60
C ALA A 33 11.05 12.64 15.08
N LYS A 34 11.79 11.93 15.94
CA LYS A 34 12.05 12.30 17.32
C LYS A 34 13.35 13.09 17.37
N ILE A 35 13.26 14.34 17.83
CA ILE A 35 14.40 15.24 18.00
C ILE A 35 14.68 15.47 19.48
N ASP A 36 15.93 15.81 19.79
CA ASP A 36 16.32 16.23 21.14
C ASP A 36 16.06 17.74 21.36
N LYS A 37 16.45 18.24 22.53
CA LYS A 37 16.32 19.66 22.91
C LYS A 37 17.15 20.62 22.05
N ASN A 38 18.16 20.12 21.33
CA ASN A 38 19.05 20.88 20.47
C ASN A 38 18.61 20.83 19.00
N GLY A 39 17.55 20.06 18.68
CA GLY A 39 17.08 19.85 17.31
C GLY A 39 17.79 18.71 16.58
N GLU A 40 18.60 17.89 17.26
CA GLU A 40 19.27 16.75 16.66
C GLU A 40 18.32 15.55 16.53
N LEU A 41 18.38 14.87 15.39
CA LEU A 41 17.58 13.67 15.15
C LEU A 41 18.07 12.50 16.02
N LEU A 42 17.21 12.03 16.92
CA LEU A 42 17.46 10.85 17.76
C LEU A 42 17.01 9.56 17.08
N GLU A 43 15.80 9.56 16.55
CA GLU A 43 15.14 8.40 15.95
C GLU A 43 14.13 8.89 14.92
N PHE A 44 13.84 8.10 13.89
CA PHE A 44 12.65 8.30 13.08
C PHE A 44 11.91 7.01 12.79
N THR A 45 10.67 7.15 12.33
CA THR A 45 9.85 6.05 11.83
C THR A 45 9.21 6.49 10.52
N ALA A 46 9.24 5.59 9.54
CA ALA A 46 8.63 5.79 8.23
C ALA A 46 7.21 5.24 8.21
N LEU A 47 6.29 6.00 7.63
CA LEU A 47 4.90 5.64 7.47
C LEU A 47 4.53 5.77 5.98
N GLU A 48 3.93 4.72 5.46
CA GLU A 48 3.37 4.62 4.11
C GLU A 48 1.86 4.48 4.26
N VAL A 49 1.12 5.36 3.61
CA VAL A 49 -0.35 5.37 3.66
C VAL A 49 -0.86 5.09 2.26
N GLN A 50 -1.49 3.94 2.09
CA GLN A 50 -1.94 3.51 0.77
C GLN A 50 -3.39 3.07 0.81
N THR A 51 -4.20 3.72 -0.04
CA THR A 51 -5.55 3.28 -0.39
C THR A 51 -5.50 2.39 -1.64
N ILE A 52 -6.63 2.18 -2.30
CA ILE A 52 -6.72 1.36 -3.50
C ILE A 52 -7.07 2.22 -4.71
N ASP A 53 -6.36 2.02 -5.80
CA ASP A 53 -6.70 2.62 -7.10
C ASP A 53 -7.89 1.88 -7.71
N THR A 54 -8.65 2.54 -8.58
CA THR A 54 -9.69 1.88 -9.36
C THR A 54 -9.18 1.45 -10.74
N THR A 55 -9.76 0.39 -11.31
CA THR A 55 -9.74 0.11 -12.76
C THR A 55 -10.91 0.82 -13.42
N GLY A 56 -10.87 0.95 -14.75
CA GLY A 56 -11.95 1.61 -15.50
C GLY A 56 -12.01 3.12 -15.24
N ASN A 57 -13.16 3.72 -15.53
CA ASN A 57 -13.38 5.15 -15.38
C ASN A 57 -14.72 5.43 -14.69
N TYR A 58 -14.70 6.21 -13.61
CA TYR A 58 -15.91 6.63 -12.88
C TYR A 58 -16.26 8.12 -13.08
N SER A 59 -15.56 8.83 -13.97
CA SER A 59 -15.71 10.26 -14.20
C SER A 59 -17.14 10.65 -14.53
N ASP A 60 -17.79 9.96 -15.47
CA ASP A 60 -19.16 10.28 -15.90
C ASP A 60 -20.17 10.06 -14.78
N GLN A 61 -19.98 9.00 -13.98
CA GLN A 61 -20.80 8.74 -12.79
C GLN A 61 -20.61 9.83 -11.74
N ALA A 62 -19.37 10.27 -11.50
CA ALA A 62 -19.09 11.36 -10.59
C ALA A 62 -19.70 12.68 -11.09
N GLN A 63 -19.58 12.99 -12.37
CA GLN A 63 -20.16 14.18 -12.97
C GLN A 63 -21.69 14.21 -12.82
N ALA A 64 -22.37 13.11 -13.14
CA ALA A 64 -23.81 12.99 -12.94
C ALA A 64 -24.19 13.14 -11.45
N TYR A 65 -23.45 12.51 -10.54
CA TYR A 65 -23.67 12.66 -9.10
C TYR A 65 -23.55 14.11 -8.63
N PHE A 66 -22.49 14.83 -9.04
CA PHE A 66 -22.30 16.23 -8.67
C PHE A 66 -23.30 17.18 -9.35
N ALA A 67 -23.81 16.82 -10.52
CA ALA A 67 -24.90 17.52 -11.20
C ALA A 67 -26.30 17.17 -10.67
N SER A 68 -26.41 16.21 -9.74
CA SER A 68 -27.69 15.64 -9.27
C SER A 68 -28.53 15.04 -10.41
N GLU A 69 -27.87 14.51 -11.44
CA GLU A 69 -28.47 13.86 -12.59
C GLU A 69 -28.43 12.33 -12.45
N PRO A 70 -29.42 11.61 -13.02
CA PRO A 70 -29.37 10.15 -13.05
C PRO A 70 -28.23 9.67 -13.96
N PHE A 71 -27.43 8.73 -13.45
CA PHE A 71 -26.41 8.05 -14.24
C PHE A 71 -26.96 6.72 -14.77
N PRO A 72 -27.21 6.53 -16.08
CA PRO A 72 -27.79 5.29 -16.60
C PRO A 72 -26.82 4.10 -16.52
N GLY A 73 -25.50 4.35 -16.45
CA GLY A 73 -24.48 3.31 -16.43
C GLY A 73 -24.30 2.57 -17.75
N MET A 74 -23.19 1.83 -17.87
CA MET A 74 -22.90 0.99 -19.03
C MET A 74 -23.95 -0.13 -19.15
N GLY A 75 -24.76 -0.11 -20.21
CA GLY A 75 -25.83 -1.08 -20.43
C GLY A 75 -27.03 -0.94 -19.49
N GLY A 76 -27.28 0.26 -18.93
CA GLY A 76 -28.43 0.51 -18.05
C GLY A 76 -28.27 0.03 -16.60
N ARG A 77 -27.03 -0.30 -16.18
CA ARG A 77 -26.74 -0.85 -14.86
C ARG A 77 -26.84 0.16 -13.71
N GLY A 78 -26.87 1.46 -14.00
CA GLY A 78 -26.96 2.52 -12.98
C GLY A 78 -25.65 2.86 -12.26
N PHE A 79 -24.53 2.25 -12.64
CA PHE A 79 -23.18 2.52 -12.09
C PHE A 79 -22.10 2.28 -13.13
N SER A 80 -20.89 2.83 -12.88
CA SER A 80 -19.74 2.70 -13.78
C SER A 80 -19.17 1.29 -13.73
N ASP A 81 -18.38 0.92 -14.74
CA ASP A 81 -17.63 -0.34 -14.75
C ASP A 81 -16.35 -0.27 -13.91
N ALA A 82 -16.12 0.84 -13.22
CA ALA A 82 -14.98 1.01 -12.36
C ALA A 82 -15.02 0.01 -11.19
N SER A 83 -13.88 -0.61 -10.93
CA SER A 83 -13.72 -1.61 -9.88
C SER A 83 -12.42 -1.37 -9.13
N MET A 84 -12.21 -2.06 -8.01
CA MET A 84 -10.96 -1.94 -7.26
C MET A 84 -9.82 -2.65 -8.00
N ASN A 85 -8.70 -1.96 -8.19
CA ASN A 85 -7.51 -2.48 -8.87
C ASN A 85 -6.68 -3.36 -7.92
N TRP A 86 -7.21 -4.52 -7.56
CA TRP A 86 -6.53 -5.48 -6.68
C TRP A 86 -5.19 -5.96 -7.25
N GLU A 87 -5.04 -5.99 -8.57
CA GLU A 87 -3.78 -6.29 -9.26
C GLU A 87 -2.65 -5.31 -8.88
N ASN A 88 -2.99 -4.06 -8.55
CA ASN A 88 -2.02 -3.05 -8.13
C ASN A 88 -1.35 -3.41 -6.79
N VAL A 89 -2.04 -4.15 -5.93
CA VAL A 89 -1.47 -4.66 -4.67
C VAL A 89 -0.23 -5.51 -4.96
N ASN A 90 -0.33 -6.39 -5.97
CA ASN A 90 0.75 -7.27 -6.40
C ASN A 90 1.82 -6.55 -7.22
N LYS A 91 1.41 -5.69 -8.14
CA LYS A 91 2.32 -5.05 -9.10
C LYS A 91 3.09 -3.87 -8.52
N ARG A 92 2.50 -3.14 -7.58
CA ARG A 92 3.05 -1.88 -7.07
C ARG A 92 3.23 -1.84 -5.56
N ILE A 93 2.20 -2.19 -4.77
CA ILE A 93 2.24 -1.98 -3.32
C ILE A 93 3.31 -2.87 -2.66
N LEU A 94 3.20 -4.20 -2.78
CA LEU A 94 4.14 -5.12 -2.14
C LEU A 94 5.61 -4.91 -2.57
N PRO A 95 5.93 -4.79 -3.88
CA PRO A 95 7.30 -4.48 -4.31
C PRO A 95 7.86 -3.17 -3.71
N GLN A 96 7.03 -2.13 -3.60
CA GLN A 96 7.45 -0.86 -2.99
C GLN A 96 7.74 -1.02 -1.50
N LEU A 97 6.88 -1.74 -0.77
CA LEU A 97 7.07 -1.98 0.66
C LEU A 97 8.34 -2.79 0.95
N ILE A 98 8.60 -3.83 0.16
CA ILE A 98 9.82 -4.65 0.29
C ILE A 98 11.06 -3.78 0.07
N TYR A 99 11.09 -3.01 -1.02
CA TYR A 99 12.22 -2.15 -1.34
C TYR A 99 12.46 -1.08 -0.25
N LYS A 100 11.42 -0.32 0.12
CA LYS A 100 11.52 0.73 1.15
C LYS A 100 11.93 0.15 2.50
N GLY A 101 11.38 -1.01 2.86
CA GLY A 101 11.76 -1.74 4.06
C GLY A 101 13.25 -2.11 4.10
N HIS A 102 13.81 -2.61 2.99
CA HIS A 102 15.25 -2.90 2.91
C HIS A 102 16.13 -1.66 3.00
N VAL A 103 15.70 -0.53 2.42
CA VAL A 103 16.41 0.75 2.59
C VAL A 103 16.41 1.14 4.06
N LEU A 104 15.23 1.22 4.68
CA LEU A 104 15.07 1.65 6.06
C LEU A 104 15.82 0.75 7.03
N ARG A 105 15.98 -0.54 6.69
CA ARG A 105 16.80 -1.47 7.48
C ARG A 105 18.25 -1.03 7.66
N ARG A 106 18.78 -0.28 6.70
CA ARG A 106 20.17 0.24 6.71
C ARG A 106 20.32 1.55 7.47
N GLU A 107 19.22 2.18 7.85
CA GLU A 107 19.22 3.46 8.57
C GLU A 107 19.39 3.22 10.07
N SER A 108 20.51 3.66 10.65
CA SER A 108 20.83 3.46 12.06
C SER A 108 19.83 4.14 13.01
N LYS A 109 19.18 5.21 12.56
CA LYS A 109 18.18 5.97 13.32
C LYS A 109 16.74 5.51 13.07
N CYS A 110 16.52 4.49 12.24
CA CYS A 110 15.20 3.91 11.96
C CYS A 110 14.95 2.63 12.78
N SER A 111 14.79 2.76 14.10
CA SER A 111 14.70 1.60 15.00
C SER A 111 13.37 0.84 14.98
N LYS A 112 12.30 1.40 14.43
CA LYS A 112 10.97 0.78 14.41
C LYS A 112 10.56 0.20 13.05
N GLY A 113 11.44 0.26 12.05
CA GLY A 113 11.16 -0.22 10.70
C GLY A 113 10.08 0.61 9.99
N LEU A 114 9.28 -0.05 9.16
CA LEU A 114 8.28 0.55 8.29
C LEU A 114 6.86 0.32 8.79
N PHE A 115 6.04 1.35 8.84
CA PHE A 115 4.59 1.22 9.06
C PHE A 115 3.84 1.39 7.74
N PHE A 116 3.02 0.41 7.40
CA PHE A 116 2.11 0.48 6.26
C PHE A 116 0.67 0.57 6.74
N ILE A 117 0.00 1.68 6.42
CA ILE A 117 -1.35 2.01 6.88
C ILE A 117 -2.31 1.96 5.69
N CYS A 118 -3.37 1.15 5.79
CA CYS A 118 -4.31 0.94 4.69
C CYS A 118 -5.73 0.64 5.19
N PRO A 119 -6.77 0.73 4.35
CA PRO A 119 -8.10 0.24 4.68
C PRO A 119 -8.10 -1.26 5.00
N HIS A 120 -9.01 -1.72 5.86
CA HIS A 120 -9.16 -3.16 6.21
C HIS A 120 -9.21 -4.10 4.99
N SER A 121 -9.98 -3.74 3.95
CA SER A 121 -10.09 -4.56 2.74
C SER A 121 -8.77 -4.74 1.98
N VAL A 122 -7.90 -3.72 1.98
CA VAL A 122 -6.55 -3.79 1.39
C VAL A 122 -5.64 -4.66 2.25
N TYR A 123 -5.72 -4.51 3.58
CA TYR A 123 -5.00 -5.34 4.53
C TYR A 123 -5.32 -6.83 4.33
N GLU A 124 -6.60 -7.20 4.27
CA GLU A 124 -7.02 -8.59 4.04
C GLU A 124 -6.48 -9.13 2.71
N LYS A 125 -6.53 -8.34 1.64
CA LYS A 125 -5.96 -8.75 0.34
C LYS A 125 -4.47 -8.99 0.40
N ILE A 126 -3.72 -8.16 1.12
CA ILE A 126 -2.28 -8.35 1.33
C ILE A 126 -2.02 -9.62 2.14
N MET A 127 -2.73 -9.81 3.27
CA MET A 127 -2.54 -11.00 4.12
C MET A 127 -2.87 -12.28 3.35
N ASN A 128 -3.99 -12.31 2.61
CA ASN A 128 -4.35 -13.44 1.76
C ASN A 128 -3.30 -13.71 0.67
N ARG A 129 -2.70 -12.65 0.10
CA ARG A 129 -1.68 -12.80 -0.93
C ARG A 129 -0.38 -13.38 -0.38
N LEU A 130 0.06 -12.92 0.79
CA LEU A 130 1.28 -13.40 1.44
C LEU A 130 1.08 -14.79 2.08
N GLY A 131 -0.17 -15.16 2.36
CA GLY A 131 -0.54 -16.46 2.90
C GLY A 131 -0.26 -16.62 4.39
N ASN A 132 -0.63 -17.77 4.94
CA ASN A 132 -0.70 -18.00 6.39
C ASN A 132 0.63 -18.40 7.06
N HIS A 133 1.76 -18.26 6.36
CA HIS A 133 3.07 -18.72 6.85
C HIS A 133 3.94 -17.60 7.41
N LEU A 134 3.41 -16.38 7.55
CA LEU A 134 4.12 -15.26 8.15
C LEU A 134 4.11 -15.40 9.67
N HIS A 135 5.31 -15.36 10.27
CA HIS A 135 5.45 -15.30 11.72
C HIS A 135 5.37 -13.86 12.20
N SER A 136 4.79 -13.68 13.39
CA SER A 136 4.74 -12.39 14.07
C SER A 136 6.08 -12.07 14.73
N TYR A 137 6.54 -10.83 14.58
CA TYR A 137 7.74 -10.30 15.24
C TYR A 137 7.43 -9.01 15.99
N PRO A 138 8.18 -8.70 17.06
CA PRO A 138 8.12 -7.38 17.67
C PRO A 138 8.56 -6.30 16.68
N ILE A 139 8.03 -5.09 16.84
CA ILE A 139 8.44 -3.91 16.07
C ILE A 139 9.95 -3.68 16.28
N GLY A 140 10.69 -3.54 15.19
CA GLY A 140 12.13 -3.34 15.24
C GLY A 140 12.73 -2.93 13.91
N ASN A 141 14.07 -2.82 13.89
CA ASN A 141 14.77 -2.55 12.65
C ASN A 141 14.58 -3.72 11.65
N GLY A 142 14.24 -3.42 10.40
CA GLY A 142 13.99 -4.41 9.36
C GLY A 142 12.64 -5.11 9.44
N THR A 143 11.72 -4.65 10.29
CA THR A 143 10.33 -5.11 10.31
C THR A 143 9.40 -4.18 9.52
N ILE A 144 8.28 -4.74 9.09
CA ILE A 144 7.12 -4.00 8.59
C ILE A 144 5.90 -4.28 9.45
N THR A 145 5.23 -3.22 9.86
CA THR A 145 3.96 -3.25 10.58
C THR A 145 2.84 -2.86 9.63
N PHE A 146 2.00 -3.82 9.27
CA PHE A 146 0.75 -3.60 8.58
C PHE A 146 -0.30 -3.17 9.60
N ARG A 147 -0.89 -1.99 9.42
CA ARG A 147 -1.95 -1.44 10.26
C ARG A 147 -3.16 -1.12 9.40
N SER A 148 -4.30 -1.71 9.70
CA SER A 148 -5.56 -1.41 9.03
C SER A 148 -6.37 -0.35 9.79
N TYR A 149 -7.19 0.37 9.03
CA TYR A 149 -8.26 1.17 9.58
C TYR A 149 -9.62 0.83 8.95
N GLY A 150 -10.67 0.99 9.74
CA GLY A 150 -12.06 1.06 9.30
C GLY A 150 -12.56 2.51 9.22
N LEU A 151 -13.79 2.68 8.75
CA LEU A 151 -14.49 3.95 8.80
C LEU A 151 -15.55 3.90 9.89
N GLY A 152 -15.46 4.81 10.86
CA GLY A 152 -16.44 4.92 11.93
C GLY A 152 -17.79 5.45 11.47
N TYR A 153 -18.61 5.83 12.43
CA TYR A 153 -19.92 6.44 12.17
C TYR A 153 -19.80 7.77 11.45
N VAL A 154 -20.81 8.11 10.65
CA VAL A 154 -20.90 9.41 9.98
C VAL A 154 -21.15 10.46 11.05
N ASP A 155 -20.24 11.43 11.15
CA ASP A 155 -20.45 12.64 11.93
C ASP A 155 -21.66 13.40 11.35
N PRO A 156 -22.71 13.66 12.14
CA PRO A 156 -23.93 14.29 11.64
C PRO A 156 -23.74 15.76 11.23
N ILE A 157 -22.69 16.43 11.70
CA ILE A 157 -22.37 17.84 11.42
C ILE A 157 -21.44 17.95 10.22
N THR A 158 -20.35 17.19 10.23
CA THR A 158 -19.31 17.29 9.18
C THR A 158 -19.57 16.37 8.00
N HIS A 159 -20.46 15.38 8.17
CA HIS A 159 -20.70 14.27 7.24
C HIS A 159 -19.44 13.44 6.92
N GLN A 160 -18.37 13.60 7.72
CA GLN A 160 -17.15 12.81 7.60
C GLN A 160 -17.21 11.57 8.48
N ARG A 161 -16.42 10.56 8.14
CA ARG A 161 -16.24 9.37 8.98
C ARG A 161 -14.82 9.36 9.54
N PRO A 162 -14.63 9.19 10.87
CA PRO A 162 -13.29 9.07 11.43
C PRO A 162 -12.65 7.75 10.97
N LEU A 163 -11.32 7.76 10.87
CA LEU A 163 -10.56 6.53 10.69
C LEU A 163 -10.42 5.84 12.05
N GLU A 164 -10.90 4.61 12.15
CA GLU A 164 -10.82 3.82 13.38
C GLU A 164 -9.79 2.73 13.21
N PHE A 165 -8.94 2.53 14.23
CA PHE A 165 -8.01 1.40 14.23
C PHE A 165 -8.80 0.09 14.15
N ASP A 166 -8.33 -0.81 13.28
CA ASP A 166 -8.99 -2.09 13.08
C ASP A 166 -8.07 -3.25 13.50
N SER A 167 -6.96 -3.46 12.78
CA SER A 167 -6.05 -4.59 12.99
C SER A 167 -4.60 -4.19 12.80
N GLN A 168 -3.70 -4.99 13.36
CA GLN A 168 -2.26 -4.81 13.16
C GLN A 168 -1.51 -6.15 13.15
N PHE A 169 -0.56 -6.27 12.22
CA PHE A 169 0.36 -7.41 12.14
C PHE A 169 1.77 -6.93 11.81
N THR A 170 2.77 -7.46 12.51
CA THR A 170 4.18 -7.10 12.28
C THR A 170 4.99 -8.34 11.93
N THR A 171 5.79 -8.25 10.88
CA THR A 171 6.70 -9.31 10.45
C THR A 171 7.98 -8.70 9.88
N THR A 172 8.94 -9.53 9.45
CA THR A 172 10.18 -9.05 8.83
C THR A 172 9.98 -8.76 7.34
N ILE A 173 10.74 -7.81 6.81
CA ILE A 173 10.77 -7.53 5.35
C ILE A 173 11.15 -8.79 4.56
N ASP A 174 12.06 -9.61 5.10
CA ASP A 174 12.54 -10.83 4.45
C ASP A 174 11.42 -11.89 4.31
N GLN A 175 10.53 -12.00 5.31
CA GLN A 175 9.37 -12.89 5.21
C GLN A 175 8.37 -12.40 4.18
N VAL A 176 8.09 -11.10 4.13
CA VAL A 176 7.21 -10.52 3.10
C VAL A 176 7.79 -10.75 1.71
N ALA A 177 9.10 -10.53 1.52
CA ALA A 177 9.78 -10.76 0.25
C ALA A 177 9.71 -12.23 -0.17
N THR A 178 10.04 -13.15 0.75
CA THR A 178 10.02 -14.60 0.50
C THR A 178 8.62 -15.07 0.14
N ALA A 179 7.60 -14.67 0.92
CA ALA A 179 6.21 -15.01 0.68
C ALA A 179 5.69 -14.46 -0.66
N PHE A 180 6.08 -13.24 -1.01
CA PHE A 180 5.68 -12.60 -2.26
C PHE A 180 6.26 -13.32 -3.50
N THR A 181 7.50 -13.81 -3.42
CA THR A 181 8.18 -14.52 -4.52
C THR A 181 7.95 -16.03 -4.51
N SER A 182 7.35 -16.59 -3.46
CA SER A 182 7.22 -18.03 -3.28
C SER A 182 6.35 -18.66 -4.38
N PRO A 183 6.79 -19.77 -5.00
CA PRO A 183 6.00 -20.49 -6.01
C PRO A 183 4.81 -21.27 -5.41
N MET A 184 4.60 -21.21 -4.09
CA MET A 184 3.58 -21.99 -3.39
C MET A 184 2.14 -21.70 -3.80
N ASN A 185 1.88 -20.55 -4.44
CA ASN A 185 0.55 -20.15 -4.92
C ASN A 185 0.47 -20.10 -6.46
N LEU A 186 1.33 -20.85 -7.17
CA LEU A 186 1.25 -20.93 -8.63
C LEU A 186 -0.02 -21.71 -9.05
N PRO A 187 -0.69 -21.29 -10.13
CA PRO A 187 -1.77 -22.07 -10.71
C PRO A 187 -1.27 -23.45 -11.16
N PRO A 188 -2.16 -24.45 -11.31
CA PRO A 188 -1.80 -25.77 -11.80
C PRO A 188 -1.04 -25.71 -13.13
N GLN A 189 -0.26 -26.75 -13.40
CA GLN A 189 0.40 -26.90 -14.69
C GLN A 189 -0.64 -26.81 -15.83
N ASP A 190 -0.23 -26.22 -16.95
CA ASP A 190 -1.02 -26.14 -18.18
C ASP A 190 -2.34 -25.35 -18.08
N VAL A 191 -2.51 -24.49 -17.07
CA VAL A 191 -3.73 -23.67 -16.91
C VAL A 191 -4.05 -22.83 -18.16
N TYR A 192 -3.01 -22.31 -18.83
CA TYR A 192 -3.17 -21.54 -20.06
C TYR A 192 -3.57 -22.43 -21.24
N ALA A 193 -2.96 -23.61 -21.38
CA ALA A 193 -3.30 -24.55 -22.46
C ALA A 193 -4.76 -25.03 -22.34
N ALA A 194 -5.20 -25.33 -21.11
CA ALA A 194 -6.58 -25.68 -20.83
C ALA A 194 -7.56 -24.54 -21.16
N ALA A 195 -7.23 -23.30 -20.78
CA ALA A 195 -8.05 -22.13 -21.09
C ALA A 195 -8.15 -21.86 -22.60
N ILE A 196 -7.03 -21.97 -23.34
CA ILE A 196 -7.01 -21.83 -24.80
C ILE A 196 -7.85 -22.94 -25.46
N ALA A 197 -7.69 -24.20 -25.03
CA ALA A 197 -8.46 -25.31 -25.57
C ALA A 197 -9.98 -25.16 -25.34
N ALA A 198 -10.37 -24.58 -24.21
CA ALA A 198 -11.78 -24.26 -23.93
C ALA A 198 -12.32 -23.14 -24.82
N ALA A 199 -11.52 -22.08 -25.08
CA ALA A 199 -11.94 -20.95 -25.91
C ALA A 199 -12.03 -21.27 -27.42
N LEU A 200 -11.39 -22.35 -27.87
CA LEU A 200 -11.41 -22.81 -29.27
C LEU A 200 -12.59 -23.75 -29.59
N ARG A 201 -13.39 -24.15 -28.59
CA ARG A 201 -14.62 -24.94 -28.77
C ARG A 201 -15.84 -24.04 -28.87
#